data_AF-A0A927VVE5-F1
#
_entry.id   AF-A0A927VVE5-F1
#
_cell.length_a   1.000
_cell.length_b   1.000
_cell.length_c   1.000
_cell.angle_alpha   90.00
_cell.angle_beta   90.00
_cell.angle_gamma   90.00
#
_symmetry.space_group_name_H-M   'P 1'
#
loop_
_entity.id
_entity.type
_entity.pdbx_description
1 polymer ?
#
loop_
_entity_poly.entity_id
_entity_poly.type
_entity_poly.pdbx_seq_one_letter_code
_entity_poly.pdbx_strand_id
1 'polypeptide(L)'
;MNYSYYAYEEELRNGYITLFGGHRAGICGHAVVDNGKISTISNFSSINIRQAREYIGISSEFINKYYKDYLCDVLIVSPPGCGKTTFLRDMVRTLSFMEFNVGVCDERSEIAGMFQGKPSFEIGPNTDVLDSCPKAEGMKMLLRSMGPDIIVTDEIGKSEDIEAIITALTSGTRIIATAHGDSIERLKHGPLKEVIDYKLFNIILFLDRNPYPCTIKSIMKLK
;
A
#
# COMPACT_ATOMS: atom_id res chain seq x y z
N MET A 1 20.72 -19.96 -6.10
CA MET A 1 19.97 -19.95 -4.82
C MET A 1 20.50 -18.91 -3.81
N ASN A 2 21.21 -17.84 -4.22
CA ASN A 2 21.89 -16.92 -3.28
C ASN A 2 21.18 -15.57 -3.03
N TYR A 3 19.98 -15.33 -3.57
CA TYR A 3 19.29 -14.05 -3.40
C TYR A 3 18.40 -13.98 -2.15
N SER A 4 18.07 -15.11 -1.52
CA SER A 4 17.15 -15.13 -0.37
C SER A 4 17.82 -14.87 0.99
N TYR A 5 19.13 -15.13 1.13
CA TYR A 5 19.81 -15.01 2.43
C TYR A 5 19.84 -13.55 2.92
N TYR A 6 20.22 -12.62 2.05
CA TYR A 6 20.23 -11.18 2.37
C TYR A 6 18.84 -10.62 2.68
N ALA A 7 17.81 -11.07 1.94
CA ALA A 7 16.43 -10.66 2.20
C ALA A 7 15.97 -11.12 3.60
N TYR A 8 16.24 -12.37 3.99
CA TYR A 8 15.90 -12.87 5.33
C TYR A 8 16.69 -12.18 6.44
N GLU A 9 17.98 -11.86 6.23
CA GLU A 9 18.74 -11.08 7.21
C GLU A 9 18.15 -9.69 7.42
N GLU A 10 17.74 -9.01 6.34
CA GLU A 10 17.12 -7.70 6.43
C GLU A 10 15.73 -7.74 7.10
N GLU A 11 14.91 -8.74 6.79
CA GLU A 11 13.63 -8.96 7.47
C GLU A 11 13.84 -9.23 8.97
N LEU A 12 14.75 -10.14 9.33
CA LEU A 12 15.08 -10.47 10.73
C LEU A 12 15.61 -9.26 11.48
N ARG A 13 16.45 -8.43 10.84
CA ARG A 13 16.93 -7.16 11.38
C ARG A 13 15.76 -6.22 11.71
N ASN A 14 14.71 -6.25 10.90
CA ASN A 14 13.48 -5.49 11.11
C ASN A 14 12.47 -6.19 12.04
N GLY A 15 12.83 -7.35 12.61
CA GLY A 15 12.03 -8.05 13.61
C GLY A 15 10.88 -8.90 13.06
N TYR A 16 10.93 -9.29 11.78
CA TYR A 16 9.94 -10.19 11.20
C TYR A 16 10.56 -11.12 10.15
N ILE A 17 9.79 -12.09 9.67
CA ILE A 17 10.04 -12.78 8.42
C ILE A 17 8.74 -12.88 7.61
N THR A 18 8.86 -12.82 6.30
CA THR A 18 7.74 -13.05 5.39
C THR A 18 7.62 -14.53 5.07
N LEU A 19 6.41 -15.06 5.17
CA LEU A 19 6.09 -16.46 4.93
C LEU A 19 5.26 -16.58 3.65
N PHE A 20 5.28 -17.78 3.05
CA PHE A 20 4.42 -18.11 1.92
C PHE A 20 2.93 -17.81 2.23
N GLY A 21 2.20 -17.27 1.25
CA GLY A 21 0.81 -16.86 1.43
C GLY A 21 0.65 -15.42 1.98
N GLY A 22 1.71 -14.60 1.89
CA GLY A 22 1.72 -13.21 2.37
C GLY A 22 1.63 -13.07 3.88
N HIS A 23 1.80 -14.16 4.63
CA HIS A 23 1.78 -14.15 6.08
C HIS A 23 3.08 -13.55 6.62
N ARG A 24 3.04 -13.02 7.84
CA ARG A 24 4.25 -12.49 8.51
C ARG A 24 4.38 -13.10 9.89
N ALA A 25 5.60 -13.47 10.26
CA ALA A 25 5.95 -13.84 11.62
C ALA A 25 6.84 -12.75 12.22
N GLY A 26 6.29 -11.97 13.16
CA GLY A 26 7.08 -11.08 14.00
C GLY A 26 7.87 -11.91 15.02
N ILE A 27 9.15 -11.61 15.19
CA ILE A 27 10.07 -12.39 16.02
C ILE A 27 10.66 -11.47 17.09
N CYS A 28 10.60 -11.91 18.34
CA CYS A 28 11.28 -11.27 19.46
C CYS A 28 12.35 -12.21 20.03
N GLY A 29 13.41 -11.63 20.56
CA GLY A 29 14.54 -12.35 21.13
C GLY A 29 15.61 -11.39 21.62
N HIS A 30 16.83 -11.89 21.74
CA HIS A 30 18.01 -11.08 22.04
C HIS A 30 18.46 -10.32 20.78
N ALA A 31 18.31 -8.99 20.79
CA ALA A 31 18.79 -8.13 19.72
C ALA A 31 20.32 -8.06 19.75
N VAL A 32 20.96 -8.45 18.65
CA VAL A 32 22.39 -8.24 18.42
C VAL A 32 22.55 -6.85 17.83
N VAL A 33 23.37 -6.02 18.48
CA VAL A 33 23.55 -4.61 18.10
C VAL A 33 24.98 -4.40 17.63
N ASP A 34 25.12 -3.79 16.45
CA ASP A 34 26.40 -3.32 15.91
C ASP A 34 26.29 -1.83 15.56
N ASN A 35 27.27 -1.03 16.02
CA ASN A 35 27.29 0.42 15.80
C ASN A 35 25.98 1.15 16.14
N GLY A 36 25.30 0.73 17.22
CA GLY A 36 24.04 1.31 17.67
C GLY A 36 22.82 0.94 16.81
N LYS A 37 22.97 0.05 15.83
CA LYS A 37 21.88 -0.49 15.01
C LYS A 37 21.69 -1.97 15.29
N ILE A 38 20.44 -2.43 15.24
CA ILE A 38 20.16 -3.87 15.29
C ILE A 38 20.77 -4.48 14.03
N SER A 39 21.63 -5.49 14.18
CA SER A 39 22.17 -6.27 13.08
C SER A 39 21.30 -7.51 12.82
N THR A 40 20.83 -8.17 13.88
CA THR A 40 19.93 -9.32 13.81
C THR A 40 19.25 -9.59 15.17
N ILE A 41 18.35 -10.57 15.21
CA ILE A 41 17.75 -11.12 16.43
C ILE A 41 18.22 -12.56 16.61
N SER A 42 18.64 -12.91 17.82
CA SER A 42 19.06 -14.26 18.23
C SER A 42 18.26 -14.72 19.45
N ASN A 43 18.41 -15.98 19.87
CA ASN A 43 17.74 -16.52 21.07
C ASN A 43 16.24 -16.15 21.13
N PHE A 44 15.49 -16.58 20.11
CA PHE A 44 14.08 -16.22 19.95
C PHE A 44 13.28 -16.59 21.20
N SER A 45 12.56 -15.63 21.75
CA SER A 45 11.74 -15.76 22.94
C SER A 45 10.25 -15.86 22.63
N SER A 46 9.81 -15.28 21.52
CA SER A 46 8.42 -15.37 21.07
C SER A 46 8.28 -15.12 19.56
N ILE A 47 7.16 -15.62 19.02
CA ILE A 47 6.74 -15.42 17.63
C ILE A 47 5.29 -14.95 17.64
N ASN A 48 4.99 -13.89 16.87
CA ASN A 48 3.64 -13.44 16.57
C ASN A 48 3.34 -13.68 15.10
N ILE A 49 2.34 -14.50 14.79
CA ILE A 49 1.94 -14.77 13.41
C ILE A 49 0.76 -13.88 13.04
N ARG A 50 0.96 -13.03 12.03
CA ARG A 50 -0.09 -12.25 11.38
C ARG A 50 -0.54 -12.99 10.12
N GLN A 51 -1.71 -13.63 10.21
CA GLN A 51 -2.32 -14.31 9.08
C GLN A 51 -2.87 -13.30 8.08
N ALA A 52 -2.28 -13.31 6.89
CA ALA A 52 -2.79 -12.62 5.72
C ALA A 52 -4.07 -13.30 5.20
N ARG A 53 -5.04 -12.49 4.76
CA ARG A 53 -6.30 -12.94 4.17
C ARG A 53 -6.65 -12.09 2.97
N GLU A 54 -7.29 -12.74 2.00
CA GLU A 54 -7.79 -12.14 0.78
C GLU A 54 -9.31 -12.02 0.84
N TYR A 55 -9.82 -10.86 0.42
CA TYR A 55 -11.24 -10.56 0.38
C TYR A 55 -11.54 -9.93 -0.98
N ILE A 56 -12.15 -10.72 -1.85
CA ILE A 56 -12.40 -10.37 -3.26
C ILE A 56 -13.76 -9.69 -3.40
N GLY A 57 -13.81 -8.64 -4.21
CA GLY A 57 -15.04 -7.94 -4.62
C GLY A 57 -15.53 -6.87 -3.63
N ILE A 58 -14.80 -6.63 -2.54
CA ILE A 58 -15.16 -5.61 -1.54
C ILE A 58 -15.09 -4.18 -2.09
N SER A 59 -14.29 -3.95 -3.12
CA SER A 59 -14.14 -2.66 -3.77
C SER A 59 -15.07 -2.47 -4.96
N SER A 60 -15.77 -3.52 -5.41
CA SER A 60 -16.52 -3.52 -6.66
C SER A 60 -17.66 -2.50 -6.69
N GLU A 61 -18.39 -2.31 -5.59
CA GLU A 61 -19.44 -1.29 -5.51
C GLU A 61 -18.87 0.12 -5.73
N PHE A 62 -17.76 0.42 -5.06
CA PHE A 62 -17.08 1.71 -5.19
C PHE A 62 -16.59 1.92 -6.63
N ILE A 63 -15.89 0.93 -7.19
CA ILE A 63 -15.35 1.01 -8.55
C ILE A 63 -16.46 1.22 -9.57
N ASN A 64 -17.52 0.41 -9.52
CA ASN A 64 -18.63 0.50 -10.47
C ASN A 64 -19.36 1.85 -10.42
N LYS A 65 -19.47 2.46 -9.24
CA LYS A 65 -20.25 3.69 -9.06
C LYS A 65 -19.45 4.98 -9.23
N TYR A 66 -18.14 4.95 -8.94
CA TYR A 66 -17.34 6.17 -8.83
C TYR A 66 -16.08 6.19 -9.71
N TYR A 67 -15.66 5.05 -10.24
CA TYR A 67 -14.34 4.93 -10.87
C TYR A 67 -14.41 4.41 -12.31
N LYS A 68 -15.28 3.44 -12.59
CA LYS A 68 -15.32 2.71 -13.87
C LYS A 68 -15.47 3.62 -15.09
N ASP A 69 -16.29 4.66 -14.99
CA ASP A 69 -16.58 5.57 -16.11
C ASP A 69 -15.57 6.73 -16.20
N TYR A 70 -14.74 6.94 -15.17
CA TYR A 70 -13.77 8.01 -15.11
C TYR A 70 -12.59 7.64 -14.21
N LEU A 71 -11.46 7.30 -14.84
CA LEU A 71 -10.21 7.01 -14.15
C LEU A 71 -9.79 8.24 -13.32
N CYS A 72 -9.75 8.10 -12.00
CA CYS A 72 -9.54 9.23 -11.11
C CYS A 72 -8.56 8.92 -9.99
N ASP A 73 -8.11 9.97 -9.33
CA ASP A 73 -7.20 9.89 -8.20
C ASP A 73 -8.00 9.64 -6.91
N VAL A 74 -7.70 8.56 -6.19
CA VAL A 74 -8.43 8.13 -4.97
C VAL A 74 -7.51 8.05 -3.76
N LEU A 75 -7.88 8.73 -2.67
CA LEU A 75 -7.25 8.59 -1.37
C LEU A 75 -8.16 7.81 -0.42
N ILE A 76 -7.69 6.68 0.08
CA ILE A 76 -8.41 5.86 1.06
C ILE A 76 -7.93 6.20 2.47
N VAL A 77 -8.83 6.65 3.33
CA VAL A 77 -8.50 7.18 4.66
C VAL A 77 -9.20 6.38 5.74
N SER A 78 -8.43 5.88 6.71
CA SER A 78 -9.01 5.24 7.90
C SER A 78 -8.00 5.10 9.05
N PRO A 79 -8.49 4.89 10.28
CA PRO A 79 -7.67 4.41 11.39
C PRO A 79 -7.01 3.06 11.07
N PRO A 80 -5.97 2.67 11.83
CA PRO A 80 -5.42 1.32 11.79
C PRO A 80 -6.50 0.25 12.03
N GLY A 81 -6.42 -0.86 11.30
CA GLY A 81 -7.32 -2.01 11.48
C GLY A 81 -8.68 -1.93 10.77
N CYS A 82 -9.01 -0.84 10.06
CA CYS A 82 -10.25 -0.75 9.26
C CYS A 82 -10.14 -1.36 7.86
N GLY A 83 -9.02 -2.01 7.52
CA GLY A 83 -8.88 -2.78 6.27
C GLY A 83 -8.43 -2.00 5.03
N LYS A 84 -7.76 -0.85 5.17
CA LYS A 84 -7.25 -0.04 4.02
C LYS A 84 -6.50 -0.89 3.00
N THR A 85 -5.49 -1.64 3.44
CA THR A 85 -4.66 -2.45 2.55
C THR A 85 -5.47 -3.56 1.87
N THR A 86 -6.45 -4.14 2.58
CA THR A 86 -7.34 -5.15 2.01
C THR A 86 -8.21 -4.54 0.91
N PHE A 87 -8.81 -3.37 1.15
CA PHE A 87 -9.62 -2.66 0.15
C PHE A 87 -8.75 -2.22 -1.04
N LEU A 88 -7.58 -1.65 -0.78
CA LEU A 88 -6.61 -1.23 -1.78
C LEU A 88 -6.18 -2.40 -2.68
N ARG A 89 -5.89 -3.56 -2.08
CA ARG A 89 -5.52 -4.77 -2.82
C ARG A 89 -6.63 -5.25 -3.75
N ASP A 90 -7.87 -5.29 -3.27
CA ASP A 90 -8.99 -5.69 -4.13
C ASP A 90 -9.26 -4.65 -5.23
N MET A 91 -8.96 -3.36 -5.00
CA MET A 91 -8.97 -2.36 -6.06
C MET A 91 -7.91 -2.66 -7.12
N VAL A 92 -6.65 -2.92 -6.73
CA VAL A 92 -5.57 -3.31 -7.65
C VAL A 92 -6.02 -4.48 -8.53
N ARG A 93 -6.49 -5.55 -7.89
CA ARG A 93 -6.99 -6.75 -8.56
C ARG A 93 -8.09 -6.41 -9.57
N THR A 94 -9.12 -5.69 -9.12
CA THR A 94 -10.28 -5.37 -9.96
C THR A 94 -9.89 -4.50 -11.15
N LEU A 95 -9.05 -3.49 -10.96
CA LEU A 95 -8.60 -2.58 -12.02
C LEU A 95 -7.72 -3.29 -13.05
N SER A 96 -6.84 -4.17 -12.59
CA SER A 96 -6.01 -5.00 -13.44
C SER A 96 -6.84 -5.94 -14.33
N PHE A 97 -7.92 -6.53 -13.79
CA PHE A 97 -8.89 -7.32 -14.57
C PHE A 97 -9.77 -6.48 -15.50
N MET A 98 -9.84 -5.16 -15.30
CA MET A 98 -10.46 -4.21 -16.22
C MET A 98 -9.49 -3.72 -17.30
N GLU A 99 -8.36 -4.39 -17.47
CA GLU A 99 -7.35 -4.12 -18.50
C GLU A 99 -6.56 -2.81 -18.32
N PHE A 100 -6.59 -2.22 -17.11
CA PHE A 100 -5.67 -1.14 -16.77
C PHE A 100 -4.29 -1.68 -16.40
N ASN A 101 -3.23 -0.99 -16.82
CA ASN A 101 -1.87 -1.26 -16.36
C ASN A 101 -1.67 -0.64 -14.98
N VAL A 102 -1.56 -1.49 -13.95
CA VAL A 102 -1.46 -1.08 -12.56
C VAL A 102 -0.03 -1.25 -12.05
N GLY A 103 0.61 -0.16 -11.66
CA GLY A 103 1.90 -0.19 -10.96
C GLY A 103 1.72 -0.12 -9.45
N VAL A 104 2.16 -1.11 -8.70
CA VAL A 104 2.14 -1.12 -7.23
C VAL A 104 3.53 -0.75 -6.70
N CYS A 105 3.63 0.23 -5.79
CA CYS A 105 4.81 0.37 -4.91
C CYS A 105 4.39 0.27 -3.44
N ASP A 106 5.00 -0.68 -2.76
CA ASP A 106 4.67 -1.08 -1.40
C ASP A 106 5.95 -1.17 -0.54
N GLU A 107 5.96 -0.49 0.60
CA GLU A 107 7.10 -0.51 1.54
C GLU A 107 7.11 -1.75 2.43
N ARG A 108 5.96 -2.41 2.63
CA ARG A 108 5.78 -3.43 3.68
C ARG A 108 5.38 -4.80 3.16
N SER A 109 5.33 -4.98 1.84
CA SER A 109 4.89 -6.22 1.18
C SER A 109 3.52 -6.69 1.69
N GLU A 110 2.59 -5.76 1.90
CA GLU A 110 1.23 -6.08 2.35
C GLU A 110 0.21 -6.13 1.21
N ILE A 111 0.40 -5.39 0.12
CA ILE A 111 -0.53 -5.33 -1.02
C ILE A 111 -0.46 -6.64 -1.81
N ALA A 112 0.67 -6.93 -2.44
CA ALA A 112 0.84 -8.16 -3.24
C ALA A 112 1.32 -9.36 -2.39
N GLY A 113 1.92 -9.09 -1.23
CA GLY A 113 2.52 -10.13 -0.39
C GLY A 113 3.58 -10.90 -1.16
N MET A 114 4.55 -10.19 -1.73
CA MET A 114 5.52 -10.82 -2.62
C MET A 114 6.36 -11.83 -1.85
N PHE A 115 6.47 -13.03 -2.39
CA PHE A 115 7.31 -14.08 -1.84
C PHE A 115 8.12 -14.68 -3.00
N GLN A 116 9.45 -14.54 -2.94
CA GLN A 116 10.37 -15.01 -3.97
C GLN A 116 10.01 -14.54 -5.40
N GLY A 117 9.65 -13.25 -5.53
CA GLY A 117 9.33 -12.63 -6.81
C GLY A 117 7.95 -13.00 -7.37
N LYS A 118 7.10 -13.65 -6.58
CA LYS A 118 5.72 -13.98 -6.95
C LYS A 118 4.73 -13.35 -5.96
N PRO A 119 3.62 -12.77 -6.42
CA PRO A 119 2.58 -12.31 -5.52
C PRO A 119 1.93 -13.50 -4.81
N SER A 120 1.70 -13.37 -3.51
CA SER A 120 0.94 -14.36 -2.74
C SER A 120 -0.57 -14.14 -2.84
N PHE A 121 -0.98 -12.94 -3.22
CA PHE A 121 -2.38 -12.58 -3.44
C PHE A 121 -2.70 -12.41 -4.92
N GLU A 122 -3.98 -12.53 -5.27
CA GLU A 122 -4.46 -12.23 -6.61
C GLU A 122 -4.48 -10.71 -6.81
N ILE A 123 -3.51 -10.22 -7.58
CA ILE A 123 -3.37 -8.80 -7.94
C ILE A 123 -3.77 -8.49 -9.38
N GLY A 124 -4.25 -9.49 -10.12
CA GLY A 124 -4.63 -9.41 -11.53
C GLY A 124 -3.45 -9.52 -12.51
N PRO A 125 -3.74 -9.72 -13.82
CA PRO A 125 -2.74 -10.04 -14.83
C PRO A 125 -1.92 -8.86 -15.35
N ASN A 126 -2.44 -7.63 -15.23
CA ASN A 126 -1.82 -6.40 -15.74
C ASN A 126 -1.24 -5.55 -14.61
N THR A 127 -0.53 -6.20 -13.69
CA THR A 127 -0.01 -5.56 -12.48
C THR A 127 1.49 -5.76 -12.33
N ASP A 128 2.23 -4.67 -12.29
CA ASP A 128 3.65 -4.63 -11.97
C ASP A 128 3.86 -4.25 -10.51
N VAL A 129 4.71 -4.98 -9.79
CA VAL A 129 4.93 -4.75 -8.35
C VAL A 129 6.39 -4.41 -8.06
N LEU A 130 6.59 -3.23 -7.50
CA LEU A 130 7.79 -2.89 -6.74
C LEU A 130 7.51 -3.16 -5.27
N ASP A 131 8.22 -4.14 -4.73
CA ASP A 131 8.05 -4.59 -3.35
C ASP A 131 9.21 -4.14 -2.47
N SER A 132 8.91 -3.85 -1.21
CA SER A 132 9.88 -3.31 -0.24
C SER A 132 10.62 -2.07 -0.77
N CYS A 133 9.95 -1.25 -1.59
CA CYS A 133 10.48 -0.03 -2.19
C CYS A 133 10.13 1.21 -1.34
N PRO A 134 11.06 2.15 -1.14
CA PRO A 134 10.68 3.50 -0.70
C PRO A 134 9.68 4.09 -1.68
N LYS A 135 8.49 4.49 -1.20
CA LYS A 135 7.36 4.87 -2.06
C LYS A 135 7.70 5.93 -3.10
N ALA A 136 8.30 7.03 -2.66
CA ALA A 136 8.62 8.17 -3.52
C ALA A 136 9.52 7.77 -4.71
N GLU A 137 10.56 6.97 -4.46
CA GLU A 137 11.47 6.49 -5.50
C GLU A 137 10.83 5.41 -6.37
N GLY A 138 10.07 4.49 -5.77
CA GLY A 138 9.36 3.46 -6.52
C GLY A 138 8.32 4.04 -7.48
N MET A 139 7.56 5.05 -7.07
CA MET A 139 6.61 5.74 -7.96
C MET A 139 7.33 6.39 -9.15
N LYS A 140 8.44 7.11 -8.92
CA LYS A 140 9.25 7.69 -10.01
C LYS A 140 9.77 6.62 -10.96
N MET A 141 10.17 5.47 -10.42
CA MET A 141 10.67 4.35 -11.22
C MET A 141 9.57 3.75 -12.10
N LEU A 142 8.38 3.50 -11.55
CA LEU A 142 7.22 3.02 -12.29
C LEU A 142 6.84 3.96 -13.44
N LEU A 143 6.78 5.26 -13.17
CA LEU A 143 6.48 6.27 -14.19
C LEU A 143 7.47 6.24 -15.36
N ARG A 144 8.75 6.03 -15.06
CA ARG A 144 9.82 6.06 -16.06
C ARG A 144 9.93 4.77 -16.87
N SER A 145 9.63 3.61 -16.28
CA SER A 145 9.93 2.32 -16.89
C SER A 145 8.71 1.49 -17.29
N MET A 146 7.58 1.63 -16.59
CA MET A 146 6.41 0.77 -16.80
C MET A 146 5.27 1.48 -17.51
N GLY A 147 5.24 2.82 -17.50
CA GLY A 147 4.17 3.61 -18.12
C GLY A 147 2.76 3.22 -17.66
N PRO A 148 2.51 3.06 -16.35
CA PRO A 148 1.23 2.55 -15.86
C PRO A 148 0.10 3.57 -16.08
N ASP A 149 -1.13 3.07 -16.23
CA ASP A 149 -2.33 3.91 -16.20
C ASP A 149 -2.60 4.41 -14.78
N ILE A 150 -2.30 3.56 -13.79
CA ILE A 150 -2.58 3.77 -12.37
C ILE A 150 -1.39 3.35 -11.54
N ILE A 151 -0.92 4.21 -10.65
CA ILE A 151 0.00 3.85 -9.58
C ILE A 151 -0.79 3.68 -8.28
N VAL A 152 -0.55 2.56 -7.61
CA VAL A 152 -1.14 2.24 -6.32
C VAL A 152 -0.06 2.15 -5.26
N THR A 153 -0.26 2.83 -4.14
CA THR A 153 0.72 2.83 -3.05
C THR A 153 0.04 2.80 -1.68
N ASP A 154 0.77 2.33 -0.66
CA ASP A 154 0.28 2.19 0.69
C ASP A 154 0.25 3.55 1.44
N GLU A 155 0.56 3.59 2.73
CA GLU A 155 0.26 4.73 3.61
C GLU A 155 1.16 5.95 3.29
N ILE A 156 0.62 6.98 2.63
CA ILE A 156 1.28 8.27 2.38
C ILE A 156 1.28 9.14 3.63
N GLY A 157 2.34 9.93 3.82
CA GLY A 157 2.40 10.86 4.96
C GLY A 157 3.65 11.73 5.05
N LYS A 158 4.62 11.55 4.15
CA LYS A 158 5.85 12.34 4.10
C LYS A 158 5.82 13.32 2.93
N SER A 159 6.58 14.40 3.03
CA SER A 159 6.70 15.39 1.93
C SER A 159 7.21 14.76 0.63
N GLU A 160 8.16 13.82 0.71
CA GLU A 160 8.67 13.08 -0.46
C GLU A 160 7.58 12.26 -1.17
N ASP A 161 6.60 11.72 -0.43
CA ASP A 161 5.45 11.00 -1.02
C ASP A 161 4.60 11.98 -1.83
N ILE A 162 4.35 13.17 -1.29
CA ILE A 162 3.50 14.20 -1.92
C ILE A 162 4.16 14.73 -3.20
N GLU A 163 5.47 15.00 -3.17
CA GLU A 163 6.23 15.43 -4.35
C GLU A 163 6.18 14.39 -5.48
N ALA A 164 6.33 13.11 -5.13
CA ALA A 164 6.23 12.02 -6.09
C ALA A 164 4.81 11.87 -6.66
N ILE A 165 3.78 12.04 -5.83
CA ILE A 165 2.37 12.07 -6.28
C ILE A 165 2.14 13.22 -7.25
N ILE A 166 2.58 14.44 -6.93
CA ILE A 166 2.42 15.60 -7.83
C ILE A 166 3.08 15.31 -9.19
N THR A 167 4.27 14.71 -9.18
CA THR A 167 4.97 14.30 -10.41
C THR A 167 4.19 13.26 -11.21
N ALA A 168 3.58 12.27 -10.54
CA ALA A 168 2.74 11.28 -11.21
C ALA A 168 1.51 11.93 -11.86
N LEU A 169 0.82 12.82 -11.14
CA LEU A 169 -0.38 13.50 -11.63
C LEU A 169 -0.12 14.37 -12.86
N THR A 170 1.04 15.02 -12.95
CA THR A 170 1.43 15.83 -14.12
C THR A 170 1.79 14.99 -15.34
N SER A 171 2.16 13.72 -15.15
CA SER A 171 2.48 12.77 -16.24
C SER A 171 1.25 12.13 -16.89
N GLY A 172 0.05 12.33 -16.33
CA GLY A 172 -1.20 11.74 -16.83
C GLY A 172 -1.62 10.45 -16.11
N THR A 173 -0.73 9.86 -15.32
CA THR A 173 -0.98 8.66 -14.49
C THR A 173 -1.92 8.99 -13.33
N ARG A 174 -2.86 8.09 -13.00
CA ARG A 174 -3.69 8.23 -11.79
C ARG A 174 -3.03 7.62 -10.56
N ILE A 175 -3.36 8.14 -9.39
CA ILE A 175 -2.86 7.66 -8.10
C ILE A 175 -4.00 7.12 -7.24
N ILE A 176 -3.81 5.92 -6.70
CA ILE A 176 -4.60 5.40 -5.59
C ILE A 176 -3.66 5.21 -4.40
N ALA A 177 -3.93 5.90 -3.31
CA ALA A 177 -3.09 5.85 -2.12
C ALA A 177 -3.93 5.63 -0.86
N THR A 178 -3.27 5.29 0.24
CA THR A 178 -3.92 5.23 1.55
C THR A 178 -3.31 6.26 2.50
N ALA A 179 -4.07 6.74 3.48
CA ALA A 179 -3.55 7.56 4.56
C ALA A 179 -4.18 7.19 5.91
N HIS A 180 -3.46 7.49 6.98
CA HIS A 180 -4.01 7.41 8.33
C HIS A 180 -4.85 8.65 8.64
N GLY A 181 -6.10 8.42 8.99
CA GLY A 181 -7.01 9.48 9.41
C GLY A 181 -8.42 8.96 9.67
N ASP A 182 -9.23 9.74 10.34
CA ASP A 182 -10.63 9.46 10.65
C ASP A 182 -11.58 10.57 10.18
N SER A 183 -11.03 11.72 9.78
CA SER A 183 -11.74 12.87 9.25
C SER A 183 -10.85 13.71 8.34
N ILE A 184 -11.47 14.68 7.64
CA ILE A 184 -10.73 15.61 6.78
C ILE A 184 -9.89 16.61 7.58
N GLU A 185 -10.33 16.98 8.78
CA GLU A 185 -9.58 17.87 9.68
C GLU A 185 -8.21 17.27 10.00
N ARG A 186 -8.14 15.96 10.20
CA ARG A 186 -6.88 15.26 10.46
C ARG A 186 -5.92 15.30 9.28
N LEU A 187 -6.44 15.34 8.06
CA LEU A 187 -5.63 15.47 6.83
C LEU A 187 -5.09 16.89 6.62
N LYS A 188 -5.61 17.91 7.33
CA LYS A 188 -5.14 19.31 7.21
C LYS A 188 -3.88 19.60 8.01
N HIS A 189 -3.18 18.57 8.49
CA HIS A 189 -1.97 18.68 9.30
C HIS A 189 -0.79 17.96 8.65
N GLY A 190 0.42 18.46 8.90
CA GLY A 190 1.64 17.88 8.34
C GLY A 190 1.66 17.91 6.81
N PRO A 191 2.42 16.99 6.17
CA PRO A 191 2.53 16.93 4.71
C PRO A 191 1.19 16.67 4.00
N LEU A 192 0.25 15.96 4.64
CA LEU A 192 -1.07 15.68 4.06
C LEU A 192 -1.93 16.94 3.84
N LYS A 193 -1.57 18.07 4.46
CA LYS A 193 -2.26 19.34 4.23
C LYS A 193 -2.25 19.73 2.76
N GLU A 194 -1.14 19.49 2.07
CA GLU A 194 -0.97 19.78 0.64
C GLU A 194 -1.93 18.97 -0.24
N VAL A 195 -2.25 17.74 0.18
CA VAL A 195 -3.25 16.90 -0.50
C VAL A 195 -4.61 17.60 -0.56
N ILE A 196 -5.01 18.25 0.53
CA ILE A 196 -6.28 18.95 0.64
C ILE A 196 -6.23 20.29 -0.07
N ASP A 197 -5.18 21.08 0.18
CA ASP A 197 -5.05 22.44 -0.37
C ASP A 197 -5.00 22.45 -1.90
N TYR A 198 -4.20 21.54 -2.48
CA TYR A 198 -4.06 21.42 -3.93
C TYR A 198 -5.07 20.46 -4.56
N LYS A 199 -5.93 19.84 -3.73
CA LYS A 199 -6.93 18.85 -4.16
C LYS A 199 -6.29 17.77 -5.04
N LEU A 200 -5.20 17.17 -4.57
CA LEU A 200 -4.40 16.24 -5.37
C LEU A 200 -5.19 15.01 -5.80
N PHE A 201 -6.19 14.62 -5.00
CA PHE A 201 -7.09 13.51 -5.31
C PHE A 201 -8.47 14.01 -5.74
N ASN A 202 -9.13 13.29 -6.65
CA ASN A 202 -10.53 13.55 -7.00
C ASN A 202 -11.47 13.09 -5.90
N ILE A 203 -11.18 11.96 -5.27
CA ILE A 203 -12.03 11.31 -4.28
C ILE A 203 -11.25 11.00 -3.01
N ILE A 204 -11.84 11.31 -1.86
CA ILE A 204 -11.42 10.78 -0.57
C ILE A 204 -12.48 9.77 -0.09
N LEU A 205 -12.06 8.53 0.09
CA LEU A 205 -12.88 7.43 0.58
C LEU A 205 -12.56 7.17 2.05
N PHE A 206 -13.50 7.41 2.95
CA PHE A 206 -13.33 7.09 4.37
C PHE A 206 -13.85 5.68 4.66
N LEU A 207 -12.99 4.82 5.20
CA LEU A 207 -13.36 3.48 5.65
C LEU A 207 -13.56 3.44 7.17
N ASP A 208 -14.42 2.53 7.60
CA ASP A 208 -14.68 2.19 8.99
C ASP A 208 -14.68 0.66 9.15
N ARG A 209 -14.85 0.20 10.39
CA ARG A 209 -14.90 -1.20 10.79
C ARG A 209 -16.26 -1.66 11.29
N ASN A 210 -17.30 -0.83 11.14
CA ASN A 210 -18.66 -1.11 11.53
C ASN A 210 -19.55 -1.19 10.28
N PRO A 211 -20.29 -2.29 10.02
CA PRO A 211 -20.36 -3.52 10.84
C PRO A 211 -19.11 -4.42 10.76
N TYR A 212 -18.25 -4.27 9.75
CA TYR A 212 -17.00 -5.02 9.60
C TYR A 212 -15.90 -4.15 8.96
N PRO A 213 -14.61 -4.54 9.01
CA PRO A 213 -13.54 -3.85 8.29
C PRO A 213 -13.84 -3.71 6.80
N CYS A 214 -13.37 -2.62 6.18
CA CYS A 214 -13.65 -2.24 4.79
C CYS A 214 -15.05 -1.65 4.53
N THR A 215 -15.84 -1.35 5.57
CA THR A 215 -17.10 -0.62 5.38
C THR A 215 -16.82 0.80 4.92
N ILE A 216 -17.44 1.23 3.83
CA ILE A 216 -17.40 2.62 3.37
C ILE A 216 -18.25 3.48 4.30
N LYS A 217 -17.62 4.41 5.02
CA LYS A 217 -18.28 5.36 5.92
C LYS A 217 -18.80 6.58 5.18
N SER A 218 -17.95 7.16 4.33
CA SER A 218 -18.31 8.33 3.53
C SER A 218 -17.38 8.47 2.33
N ILE A 219 -17.87 9.19 1.32
CA ILE A 219 -17.14 9.51 0.10
C ILE A 219 -17.21 11.02 -0.09
N MET A 220 -16.06 11.65 -0.27
CA MET A 220 -15.95 13.07 -0.54
C MET A 220 -15.31 13.29 -1.92
N LYS A 221 -15.99 14.03 -2.80
CA LYS A 221 -15.45 14.47 -4.08
C LYS A 221 -14.82 15.86 -3.92
N LEU A 222 -13.58 16.02 -4.38
CA LEU A 222 -12.84 17.29 -4.31
C LEU A 222 -12.83 18.05 -5.65
N LYS A 223 -13.03 17.33 -6.75
CA LYS A 223 -13.08 17.81 -8.14
C LYS A 223 -14.20 17.09 -8.90
#